data_AF-A0A0N1ADC7-F1
#
_entry.id   AF-A0A0N1ADC7-F1
#
_cell.length_a   1.000
_cell.length_b   1.000
_cell.length_c   1.000
_cell.angle_alpha   90.00
_cell.angle_beta   90.00
_cell.angle_gamma   90.00
#
_symmetry.space_group_name_H-M   'P 1'
#
loop_
_entity.id
_entity.type
_entity.pdbx_description
1 polymer ?
#
loop_
_entity_poly.entity_id
_entity_poly.type
_entity_poly.pdbx_seq_one_letter_code
_entity_poly.pdbx_strand_id
1 'polypeptide(L)'
;MSARFDLRALEPPQPLAEPALQAAQAHAAWPGLLAWCHQPARWAVRTLPGDTGLAGEAGTDLAHALCLVVDGSLQLRACRGAAARLALRLRTKINDVALGRPRQPADPWDAGWLRPGREGLQALAQFTPRRPTLLVAGPALGWAHQQEAEALLRARQAQALQPLRLLLLQA
;
A
#
# COMPACT_ATOMS: atom_id res chain seq x y z
N MET A 1 19.09 -11.18 -3.75
CA MET A 1 17.80 -11.81 -3.34
C MET A 1 16.75 -10.74 -3.08
N SER A 2 15.52 -11.06 -3.47
CA SER A 2 14.25 -10.41 -3.11
C SER A 2 13.80 -9.22 -3.98
N ALA A 3 13.08 -9.53 -5.06
CA ALA A 3 11.94 -8.72 -5.48
C ALA A 3 10.98 -8.63 -4.27
N ARG A 4 11.11 -7.55 -3.51
CA ARG A 4 10.22 -7.20 -2.40
C ARG A 4 8.80 -6.95 -2.91
N PHE A 5 8.67 -6.62 -4.19
CA PHE A 5 7.56 -5.87 -4.75
C PHE A 5 7.35 -6.27 -6.20
N ASP A 6 6.11 -6.36 -6.68
CA ASP A 6 5.86 -6.48 -8.13
C ASP A 6 6.02 -5.10 -8.76
N LEU A 7 7.27 -4.77 -9.11
CA LEU A 7 7.66 -3.50 -9.72
C LEU A 7 7.07 -3.30 -11.13
N ARG A 8 6.42 -4.32 -11.71
CA ARG A 8 5.75 -4.18 -13.00
C ARG A 8 4.39 -3.52 -12.81
N ALA A 9 3.63 -3.96 -11.81
CA ALA A 9 2.28 -3.46 -11.54
C ALA A 9 2.28 -2.21 -10.65
N LEU A 10 3.26 -2.09 -9.76
CA LEU A 10 3.30 -1.04 -8.74
C LEU A 10 4.61 -0.27 -8.76
N GLU A 11 4.51 1.02 -8.46
CA GLU A 11 5.62 1.88 -8.09
C GLU A 11 5.78 1.90 -6.57
N PRO A 12 7.00 1.67 -6.05
CA PRO A 12 7.23 1.67 -4.61
C PRO A 12 7.07 3.10 -4.05
N PRO A 13 6.61 3.26 -2.80
CA PRO A 13 6.59 4.56 -2.15
C PRO A 13 8.02 5.09 -2.04
N GLN A 14 8.21 6.28 -2.56
CA GLN A 14 9.44 7.05 -2.35
C GLN A 14 9.63 7.40 -0.87
N PRO A 15 10.84 7.74 -0.41
CA PRO A 15 11.01 8.33 0.91
C PRO A 15 10.29 9.68 1.01
N LEU A 16 9.53 9.87 2.09
CA LEU A 16 9.01 11.18 2.48
C LEU A 16 10.00 11.87 3.42
N ALA A 17 10.12 13.19 3.32
CA ALA A 17 10.88 14.00 4.28
C ALA A 17 10.21 13.97 5.66
N GLU A 18 11.01 14.06 6.73
CA GLU A 18 10.51 13.91 8.10
C GLU A 18 9.38 14.89 8.47
N PRO A 19 9.45 16.20 8.12
CA PRO A 19 8.34 17.13 8.41
C PRO A 19 7.04 16.76 7.70
N ALA A 20 7.12 16.36 6.43
CA ALA A 20 5.94 15.95 5.65
C ALA A 20 5.34 14.64 6.18
N LEU A 21 6.19 13.70 6.61
CA LEU A 21 5.75 12.47 7.27
C LEU A 21 5.02 12.74 8.58
N GLN A 22 5.55 13.63 9.42
CA GLN A 22 4.92 14.02 10.68
C GLN A 22 3.59 14.75 10.44
N ALA A 23 3.53 15.67 9.46
CA ALA A 23 2.30 16.35 9.08
C ALA A 23 1.22 15.37 8.59
N ALA A 24 1.60 14.41 7.74
CA ALA A 24 0.70 13.36 7.27
C ALA A 24 0.16 12.49 8.42
N GLN A 25 1.01 12.10 9.38
CA GLN A 25 0.60 11.30 10.54
C GLN A 25 -0.26 12.08 11.55
N ALA A 26 -0.10 13.40 11.61
CA ALA A 26 -0.91 14.28 12.44
C ALA A 26 -2.28 14.59 11.82
N HIS A 27 -2.50 14.27 10.54
CA HIS A 27 -3.74 14.56 9.85
C HIS A 27 -4.93 13.82 10.50
N ALA A 28 -6.10 14.48 10.63
CA ALA A 28 -7.27 13.93 11.32
C ALA A 28 -7.78 12.60 10.72
N ALA A 29 -7.59 12.40 9.40
CA ALA A 29 -7.96 11.16 8.72
C ALA A 29 -7.02 9.97 9.01
N TRP A 30 -5.82 10.21 9.56
CA TRP A 30 -4.77 9.19 9.72
C TRP A 30 -5.21 7.96 10.53
N PRO A 31 -5.79 8.08 11.73
CA PRO A 31 -6.17 6.91 12.52
C PRO A 31 -7.22 6.05 11.80
N GLY A 32 -8.18 6.71 11.14
CA GLY A 32 -9.22 6.03 10.37
C GLY A 32 -8.66 5.31 9.14
N LEU A 33 -7.64 5.85 8.48
CA LEU A 33 -6.97 5.21 7.35
C LEU A 33 -6.18 3.98 7.78
N LEU A 34 -5.40 4.09 8.86
CA LEU A 34 -4.63 2.98 9.39
C LEU A 34 -5.55 1.83 9.85
N ALA A 35 -6.64 2.16 10.55
CA ALA A 35 -7.65 1.17 10.97
C ALA A 35 -8.31 0.48 9.75
N TRP A 36 -8.65 1.25 8.71
CA TRP A 36 -9.21 0.71 7.47
C TRP A 36 -8.25 -0.25 6.75
N CYS A 37 -6.94 0.00 6.76
CA CYS A 37 -5.97 -0.96 6.24
C CYS A 37 -6.08 -2.30 6.97
N HIS A 38 -6.07 -2.28 8.31
CA HIS A 38 -6.00 -3.48 9.14
C HIS A 38 -7.34 -4.18 9.42
N GLN A 39 -8.46 -3.69 8.90
CA GLN A 39 -9.76 -4.36 9.05
C GLN A 39 -9.76 -5.79 8.47
N PRO A 40 -10.62 -6.72 8.97
CA PRO A 40 -10.58 -8.13 8.56
C PRO A 40 -11.13 -8.41 7.14
N ALA A 41 -11.49 -7.39 6.37
CA ALA A 41 -12.00 -7.57 5.01
C ALA A 41 -10.93 -8.11 4.05
N ARG A 42 -11.32 -9.00 3.12
CA ARG A 42 -10.41 -9.45 2.05
C ARG A 42 -10.24 -8.39 0.95
N TRP A 43 -11.33 -7.72 0.59
CA TRP A 43 -11.33 -6.59 -0.33
C TRP A 43 -11.82 -5.34 0.39
N ALA A 44 -11.18 -4.20 0.17
CA ALA A 44 -11.82 -2.93 0.46
C ALA A 44 -11.27 -1.81 -0.41
N VAL A 45 -12.17 -0.91 -0.79
CA VAL A 45 -11.83 0.33 -1.50
C VAL A 45 -12.13 1.49 -0.55
N ARG A 46 -11.29 2.52 -0.59
CA ARG A 46 -11.56 3.80 0.07
C ARG A 46 -11.17 4.93 -0.86
N THR A 47 -12.03 5.93 -0.93
CA THR A 47 -11.77 7.15 -1.67
C THR A 47 -11.41 8.25 -0.69
N LEU A 48 -10.33 8.97 -0.96
CA LEU A 48 -10.02 10.23 -0.31
C LEU A 48 -10.60 11.36 -1.18
N PRO A 49 -11.60 12.11 -0.67
CA PRO A 49 -12.16 13.23 -1.39
C PRO A 49 -11.13 14.33 -1.59
N GLY A 50 -11.15 15.01 -2.74
CA GLY A 50 -10.33 16.20 -2.97
C GLY A 50 -10.79 17.40 -2.13
N ASP A 51 -12.10 17.52 -1.87
CA ASP A 51 -12.70 18.68 -1.18
C ASP A 51 -12.43 18.75 0.33
N THR A 52 -11.92 17.69 0.95
CA THR A 52 -11.66 17.64 2.41
C THR A 52 -10.30 18.21 2.83
N GLY A 53 -9.68 19.08 2.02
CA GLY A 53 -8.29 19.54 2.24
C GLY A 53 -7.24 18.46 1.97
N LEU A 54 -7.66 17.34 1.38
CA LEU A 54 -6.81 16.24 0.92
C LEU A 54 -6.63 16.24 -0.60
N ALA A 55 -7.15 17.24 -1.32
CA ALA A 55 -6.76 17.49 -2.70
C ALA A 55 -5.26 17.78 -2.80
N GLY A 56 -4.67 17.33 -3.90
CA GLY A 56 -3.28 17.65 -4.26
C GLY A 56 -2.23 17.01 -3.35
N GLU A 57 -1.28 17.82 -2.89
CA GLU A 57 -0.06 17.36 -2.21
C GLU A 57 -0.35 16.72 -0.86
N ALA A 58 -1.25 17.30 -0.05
CA ALA A 58 -1.56 16.79 1.29
C ALA A 58 -2.14 15.36 1.27
N GLY A 59 -3.05 15.06 0.33
CA GLY A 59 -3.59 13.70 0.15
C GLY A 59 -2.55 12.73 -0.40
N THR A 60 -1.67 13.22 -1.29
CA THR A 60 -0.55 12.44 -1.83
C THR A 60 0.43 12.06 -0.72
N ASP A 61 0.85 13.01 0.10
CA ASP A 61 1.74 12.80 1.25
C ASP A 61 1.11 11.88 2.28
N LEU A 62 -0.20 12.02 2.53
CA LEU A 62 -0.95 11.14 3.43
C LEU A 62 -0.95 9.68 2.94
N ALA A 63 -1.27 9.46 1.66
CA ALA A 63 -1.25 8.13 1.06
C ALA A 63 0.17 7.53 1.05
N HIS A 64 1.16 8.38 0.81
CA HIS A 64 2.56 7.97 0.78
C HIS A 64 3.10 7.59 2.16
N ALA A 65 2.81 8.40 3.17
CA ALA A 65 3.09 8.09 4.57
C ALA A 65 2.42 6.78 5.01
N LEU A 66 1.18 6.56 4.59
CA LEU A 66 0.45 5.31 4.86
C LEU A 66 1.18 4.11 4.24
N CYS A 67 1.62 4.22 2.98
CA CYS A 67 2.42 3.19 2.32
C CYS A 67 3.71 2.87 3.09
N LEU A 68 4.47 3.89 3.52
CA LEU A 68 5.75 3.73 4.24
C LEU A 68 5.59 3.11 5.65
N VAL A 69 4.45 3.33 6.30
CA VAL A 69 4.13 2.70 7.58
C VAL A 69 3.73 1.25 7.38
N VAL A 70 2.79 1.02 6.45
CA VAL A 70 2.16 -0.28 6.23
C VAL A 70 3.13 -1.29 5.58
N ASP A 71 4.05 -0.85 4.73
CA ASP A 71 5.08 -1.71 4.13
C ASP A 71 6.27 -2.03 5.07
N GLY A 72 6.27 -1.46 6.27
CA GLY A 72 7.34 -1.59 7.26
C GLY A 72 8.63 -0.86 6.89
N SER A 73 8.63 0.06 5.93
CA SER A 73 9.79 0.89 5.58
C SER A 73 10.23 1.73 6.77
N LEU A 74 9.32 2.33 7.52
CA LEU A 74 9.68 3.06 8.75
C LEU A 74 10.26 2.13 9.82
N GLN A 75 9.71 0.92 9.99
CA GLN A 75 10.27 -0.06 10.93
C GLN A 75 11.71 -0.43 10.57
N LEU A 76 11.99 -0.62 9.27
CA LEU A 76 13.32 -0.94 8.78
C LEU A 76 14.30 0.23 8.97
N ARG A 77 13.84 1.49 8.81
CA ARG A 77 14.63 2.70 9.08
C ARG A 77 14.95 2.85 10.57
N ALA A 78 14.02 2.51 11.44
CA ALA A 78 14.20 2.57 12.89
C ALA A 78 15.18 1.50 13.44
N CYS A 79 15.46 0.43 12.68
CA CYS A 79 16.36 -0.64 13.10
C CYS A 79 17.80 -0.13 13.26
N ARG A 80 18.39 -0.31 14.45
CA ARG A 80 19.80 -0.01 14.70
C ARG A 80 20.69 -1.17 14.27
N GLY A 81 21.43 -0.98 13.17
CA GLY A 81 22.45 -1.94 12.71
C GLY A 81 21.97 -3.00 11.70
N ALA A 82 22.92 -3.77 11.16
CA ALA A 82 22.64 -4.76 10.11
C ALA A 82 21.88 -5.99 10.62
N ALA A 83 22.19 -6.47 11.83
CA ALA A 83 21.55 -7.65 12.42
C ALA A 83 20.04 -7.44 12.66
N ALA A 84 19.66 -6.29 13.24
CA ALA A 84 18.25 -5.95 13.45
C ALA A 84 17.48 -5.88 12.11
N ARG A 85 18.08 -5.29 11.08
CA ARG A 85 17.50 -5.22 9.73
C ARG A 85 17.34 -6.61 9.10
N LEU A 86 18.32 -7.50 9.29
CA LEU A 86 18.23 -8.88 8.80
C LEU A 86 17.14 -9.66 9.55
N ALA A 87 17.09 -9.56 10.88
CA ALA A 87 16.08 -10.21 11.71
C ALA A 87 14.66 -9.80 11.29
N LEU A 88 14.42 -8.49 11.04
CA LEU A 88 13.15 -8.00 10.52
C LEU A 88 12.79 -8.63 9.18
N ARG A 89 13.74 -8.67 8.22
CA ARG A 89 13.53 -9.26 6.90
C ARG A 89 13.23 -10.75 6.97
N LEU A 90 13.95 -11.50 7.80
CA LEU A 90 13.72 -12.92 8.01
C LEU A 90 12.35 -13.17 8.63
N ARG A 91 11.96 -12.39 9.65
CA ARG A 91 10.63 -12.45 10.25
C ARG A 91 9.54 -12.25 9.19
N THR A 92 9.66 -11.23 8.34
CA THR A 92 8.72 -11.00 7.24
C THR A 92 8.65 -12.20 6.30
N LYS A 93 9.79 -12.80 5.93
CA LYS A 93 9.80 -13.96 5.03
C LYS A 93 9.20 -15.21 5.65
N ILE A 94 9.43 -15.43 6.94
CA ILE A 94 8.79 -16.51 7.70
C ILE A 94 7.28 -16.29 7.74
N ASN A 95 6.82 -15.05 7.97
CA ASN A 95 5.40 -14.72 7.95
C ASN A 95 4.77 -14.89 6.57
N ASP A 96 5.49 -14.60 5.48
CA ASP A 96 5.01 -14.78 4.10
C ASP A 96 4.68 -16.26 3.80
N VAL A 97 5.42 -17.21 4.39
CA VAL A 97 5.23 -18.66 4.16
C VAL A 97 4.33 -19.35 5.19
N ALA A 98 4.05 -18.71 6.32
CA ALA A 98 3.20 -19.25 7.39
C ALA A 98 1.71 -19.09 7.05
N LEU A 99 1.24 -19.85 6.06
CA LEU A 99 -0.16 -19.88 5.63
C LEU A 99 -1.09 -20.24 6.79
N GLY A 100 -2.10 -19.40 7.04
CA GLY A 100 -3.13 -19.63 8.07
C GLY A 100 -2.83 -19.06 9.46
N ARG A 101 -1.65 -18.48 9.69
CA ARG A 101 -1.37 -17.75 10.94
C ARG A 101 -2.26 -16.49 11.03
N PRO A 102 -2.88 -16.19 12.19
CA PRO A 102 -3.50 -14.90 12.44
C PRO A 102 -2.48 -13.76 12.29
N ARG A 103 -2.80 -12.78 11.44
CA ARG A 103 -1.91 -11.63 11.21
C ARG A 103 -1.87 -10.69 12.39
N GLN A 104 -0.70 -10.17 12.67
CA GLN A 104 -0.49 -9.13 13.66
C GLN A 104 -0.50 -7.76 12.99
N PRO A 105 -0.96 -6.70 13.66
CA PRO A 105 -0.92 -5.33 13.13
C PRO A 105 0.49 -4.88 12.70
N ALA A 106 1.54 -5.42 13.33
CA ALA A 106 2.93 -5.09 13.02
C ALA A 106 3.50 -5.86 11.81
N ASP A 107 2.76 -6.83 11.24
CA ASP A 107 3.21 -7.57 10.07
C ASP A 107 3.19 -6.65 8.84
N PRO A 108 4.31 -6.46 8.12
CA PRO A 108 4.36 -5.55 7.00
C PRO A 108 3.60 -6.10 5.79
N TRP A 109 2.95 -5.20 5.07
CA TRP A 109 2.25 -5.46 3.82
C TRP A 109 3.15 -5.12 2.64
N ASP A 110 2.69 -5.37 1.42
CA ASP A 110 3.13 -4.58 0.28
C ASP A 110 2.33 -3.28 0.23
N ALA A 111 2.95 -2.17 -0.16
CA ALA A 111 2.26 -0.91 -0.38
C ALA A 111 2.86 -0.16 -1.55
N GLY A 112 2.03 0.41 -2.42
CA GLY A 112 2.48 0.94 -3.70
C GLY A 112 1.50 1.82 -4.43
N TRP A 113 2.03 2.60 -5.36
CA TRP A 113 1.26 3.38 -6.33
C TRP A 113 0.99 2.54 -7.59
N LEU A 114 -0.23 2.62 -8.11
CA LEU A 114 -0.54 2.07 -9.43
C LEU A 114 0.22 2.85 -10.50
N ARG A 115 0.87 2.12 -11.41
CA ARG A 115 1.56 2.75 -12.54
C ARG A 115 0.54 3.29 -13.54
N PRO A 116 0.67 4.54 -14.01
CA PRO A 116 -0.22 5.09 -15.02
C PRO A 116 -0.04 4.42 -16.38
N GLY A 117 -1.10 4.51 -17.21
CA GLY A 117 -1.10 4.04 -18.59
C GLY A 117 -1.42 2.55 -18.77
N ARG A 118 -1.50 2.14 -20.04
CA ARG A 118 -1.95 0.79 -20.44
C ARG A 118 -1.01 -0.32 -19.96
N GLU A 119 0.30 -0.08 -19.94
CA GLU A 119 1.28 -1.06 -19.45
C GLU A 119 1.09 -1.35 -17.97
N GLY A 120 0.79 -0.33 -17.16
CA GLY A 120 0.49 -0.48 -15.74
C GLY A 120 -0.75 -1.36 -15.52
N LEU A 121 -1.81 -1.14 -16.29
CA LEU A 121 -3.02 -1.97 -16.23
C LEU A 121 -2.78 -3.41 -16.70
N GLN A 122 -1.98 -3.63 -17.75
CA GLN A 122 -1.62 -4.97 -18.21
C GLN A 122 -0.79 -5.73 -17.16
N ALA A 123 0.13 -5.04 -16.49
CA ALA A 123 0.88 -5.62 -15.38
C ALA A 123 -0.03 -5.91 -14.18
N LEU A 124 -0.95 -4.99 -13.85
CA LEU A 124 -1.98 -5.18 -12.82
C LEU A 124 -2.87 -6.38 -13.12
N ALA A 125 -3.21 -6.59 -14.39
CA ALA A 125 -3.97 -7.74 -14.84
C ALA A 125 -3.22 -9.06 -14.67
N GLN A 126 -1.92 -9.08 -14.40
CA GLN A 126 -1.13 -10.28 -14.09
C GLN A 126 -0.70 -10.34 -12.61
N PHE A 127 -1.04 -9.31 -11.84
CA PHE A 127 -0.60 -9.14 -10.46
C PHE A 127 -1.10 -10.27 -9.57
N THR A 128 -0.18 -10.87 -8.82
CA THR A 128 -0.48 -11.96 -7.87
C THR A 128 0.14 -11.61 -6.51
N PRO A 129 -0.66 -11.08 -5.56
CA PRO A 129 -0.16 -10.63 -4.27
C PRO A 129 0.31 -11.82 -3.43
N ARG A 130 1.56 -11.78 -2.97
CA ARG A 130 2.13 -12.83 -2.08
C ARG A 130 1.77 -12.59 -0.62
N ARG A 131 1.49 -11.34 -0.27
CA ARG A 131 1.10 -10.83 1.05
C ARG A 131 0.01 -9.77 0.90
N PRO A 132 -0.62 -9.33 2.00
CA PRO A 132 -1.55 -8.20 1.96
C PRO A 132 -0.96 -7.04 1.18
N THR A 133 -1.75 -6.40 0.32
CA THR A 133 -1.24 -5.29 -0.49
C THR A 133 -2.16 -4.08 -0.39
N LEU A 134 -1.57 -2.93 -0.09
CA LEU A 134 -2.17 -1.61 -0.26
C LEU A 134 -1.77 -1.06 -1.63
N LEU A 135 -2.75 -0.71 -2.44
CA LEU A 135 -2.57 -0.09 -3.74
C LEU A 135 -3.16 1.32 -3.70
N VAL A 136 -2.41 2.30 -4.17
CA VAL A 136 -2.83 3.70 -4.23
C VAL A 136 -3.00 4.09 -5.69
N ALA A 137 -4.20 4.53 -6.05
CA ALA A 137 -4.50 5.07 -7.35
C ALA A 137 -4.48 6.59 -7.26
N GLY A 138 -3.38 7.19 -7.74
CA GLY A 138 -3.22 8.64 -7.76
C GLY A 138 -4.12 9.33 -8.81
N PRO A 139 -4.27 10.66 -8.72
CA PRO A 139 -5.06 11.44 -9.68
C PRO A 139 -4.47 11.35 -11.09
N ALA A 140 -3.14 11.20 -11.22
CA ALA A 140 -2.45 11.05 -12.50
C ALA A 140 -2.86 9.79 -13.30
N LEU A 141 -3.46 8.79 -12.66
CA LEU A 141 -3.99 7.61 -13.35
C LEU A 141 -5.23 7.97 -14.21
N GLY A 142 -5.99 8.98 -13.79
CA GLY A 142 -7.25 9.37 -14.43
C GLY A 142 -8.42 8.43 -14.09
N TRP A 143 -9.62 9.01 -14.02
CA TRP A 143 -10.83 8.31 -13.54
C TRP A 143 -11.14 7.00 -14.27
N ALA A 144 -11.06 6.98 -15.60
CA ALA A 144 -11.36 5.78 -16.39
C ALA A 144 -10.42 4.61 -16.04
N HIS A 145 -9.12 4.89 -15.90
CA HIS A 145 -8.14 3.86 -15.54
C HIS A 145 -8.23 3.48 -14.06
N GLN A 146 -8.65 4.40 -13.16
CA GLN A 146 -8.96 4.05 -11.77
C GLN A 146 -10.10 3.02 -11.68
N GLN A 147 -11.17 3.23 -12.46
CA GLN A 147 -12.29 2.29 -12.53
C GLN A 147 -11.89 0.93 -13.12
N GLU A 148 -11.10 0.93 -14.19
CA GLU A 148 -10.57 -0.30 -14.77
C GLU A 148 -9.65 -1.05 -13.80
N ALA A 149 -8.76 -0.33 -13.10
CA ALA A 149 -7.90 -0.91 -12.08
C ALA A 149 -8.70 -1.51 -10.92
N GLU A 150 -9.76 -0.83 -10.45
CA GLU A 150 -10.65 -1.38 -9.43
C GLU A 150 -11.31 -2.68 -9.90
N ALA A 151 -11.85 -2.70 -11.12
CA ALA A 151 -12.48 -3.89 -11.69
C ALA A 151 -11.50 -5.07 -11.78
N LEU A 152 -10.29 -4.83 -12.28
CA LEU A 152 -9.21 -5.82 -12.34
C LEU A 152 -8.84 -6.36 -10.95
N LEU A 153 -8.64 -5.47 -9.99
CA LEU A 153 -8.26 -5.85 -8.62
C LEU A 153 -9.36 -6.60 -7.89
N ARG A 154 -10.62 -6.21 -8.10
CA ARG A 154 -11.77 -6.93 -7.55
C ARG A 154 -11.85 -8.35 -8.09
N ALA A 155 -11.66 -8.53 -9.41
CA ALA A 155 -11.60 -9.86 -10.02
C ALA A 155 -10.42 -10.69 -9.47
N ARG A 156 -9.26 -10.05 -9.27
CA ARG A 156 -8.06 -10.68 -8.69
C ARG A 156 -8.27 -11.09 -7.23
N GLN A 157 -8.94 -10.27 -6.43
CA GLN A 157 -9.20 -10.56 -5.03
C GLN A 157 -10.05 -11.82 -4.83
N ALA A 158 -10.96 -12.14 -5.76
CA ALA A 158 -11.73 -13.37 -5.72
C ALA A 158 -10.84 -14.63 -5.79
N GLN A 159 -9.68 -14.52 -6.42
CA GLN A 159 -8.71 -15.62 -6.59
C GLN A 159 -7.54 -15.53 -5.59
N ALA A 160 -7.24 -14.33 -5.08
CA ALA A 160 -6.12 -14.09 -4.18
C ALA A 160 -6.45 -14.49 -2.74
N LEU A 161 -5.59 -15.29 -2.12
CA LEU A 161 -5.67 -15.60 -0.68
C LEU A 161 -5.38 -14.38 0.20
N GLN A 162 -4.64 -13.41 -0.34
CA GLN A 162 -4.22 -12.23 0.39
C GLN A 162 -5.22 -11.10 0.27
N PRO A 163 -5.40 -10.29 1.33
CA PRO A 163 -6.27 -9.13 1.27
C PRO A 163 -5.65 -8.02 0.44
N LEU A 164 -6.48 -7.35 -0.35
CA LEU A 164 -6.15 -6.18 -1.13
C LEU A 164 -6.91 -4.97 -0.60
N ARG A 165 -6.22 -3.83 -0.59
CA ARG A 165 -6.77 -2.52 -0.27
C ARG A 165 -6.49 -1.59 -1.42
N LEU A 166 -7.53 -0.91 -1.91
CA LEU A 166 -7.38 0.11 -2.94
C LEU A 166 -7.73 1.47 -2.33
N LEU A 167 -6.78 2.39 -2.34
CA LEU A 167 -6.95 3.78 -1.95
C LEU A 167 -7.04 4.63 -3.23
N LEU A 168 -8.18 5.24 -3.47
CA LEU A 168 -8.40 6.13 -4.61
C LEU A 168 -8.20 7.58 -4.15
N LEU A 169 -7.32 8.32 -4.82
CA LEU A 169 -7.16 9.75 -4.62
C LEU A 169 -7.94 10.49 -5.70
N GLN A 170 -8.90 11.32 -5.29
CA GLN A 170 -9.61 12.22 -6.19
C GLN A 170 -8.85 13.55 -6.29
N ALA A 171 -8.90 14.14 -7.48
CA ALA A 171 -8.36 15.48 -7.74
C ALA A 171 -9.24 16.54 -7.08
#